data_AF-A0AAW0JPN4-F1
#
_entry.id   AF-A0AAW0JPN4-F1
#
_cell.length_a   1.000
_cell.length_b   1.000
_cell.length_c   1.000
_cell.angle_alpha   90.00
_cell.angle_beta   90.00
_cell.angle_gamma   90.00
#
_symmetry.space_group_name_H-M   'P 1'
#
loop_
_entity.id
_entity.type
_entity.pdbx_description
1 polymer ?
#
loop_
_entity_poly.entity_id
_entity_poly.type
_entity_poly.pdbx_seq_one_letter_code
_entity_poly.pdbx_strand_id
1 'polypeptide(L)'
;MYYECFYLFLRLKDSTYAGVSGDYFIAKNIGIENTAGAEKHQAVALKVQSDLSVFYNCSFAGYQDTLYAHTKRQFYRDCTISGTIDFVFGDSAAVFQNCTFVVRKPMDNQQCIVTAQGRKERRQPSAIILLNSKVVADPALYPVRFQRKVYLGRPWKEFSRTIIMKTHLDDLIQPEGWSPWLGNFGINTCFYTEFQNVGPGSNTTQRVKWRGVKTITAQHALDFTPGRFLGGDTWIKATGVPYHPAFLNETEKV
;
A
#
# COMPACT_ATOMS: atom_id res chain seq x y z
N MET A 1 2.38 -5.10 20.51
CA MET A 1 2.40 -6.05 19.38
C MET A 1 0.98 -6.53 19.18
N TYR A 2 0.32 -6.10 18.11
CA TYR A 2 -1.02 -6.58 17.77
C TYR A 2 -0.89 -7.96 17.13
N TYR A 3 -0.82 -9.00 17.95
CA TYR A 3 -1.03 -10.35 17.46
C TYR A 3 -2.54 -10.58 17.41
N GLU A 4 -3.16 -10.23 16.28
CA GLU A 4 -4.37 -10.93 15.86
C GLU A 4 -4.02 -12.43 15.81
N CYS A 5 -4.87 -13.30 16.38
CA CYS A 5 -4.67 -14.74 16.34
C CYS A 5 -4.78 -15.27 14.91
N PHE A 6 -3.68 -15.25 14.16
CA PHE A 6 -3.58 -15.93 12.87
C PHE A 6 -3.48 -17.44 13.10
N TYR A 7 -4.20 -18.22 12.30
CA TYR A 7 -4.17 -19.69 12.37
C TYR A 7 -2.86 -20.28 11.82
N LEU A 8 -2.11 -19.50 11.03
CA LEU A 8 -0.79 -19.86 10.51
C LEU A 8 0.11 -18.61 10.47
N PHE A 9 1.34 -18.73 10.98
CA PHE A 9 2.31 -17.63 11.03
C PHE A 9 3.69 -18.10 10.52
N LEU A 10 4.15 -17.52 9.40
CA LEU A 10 5.46 -17.81 8.81
C LEU A 10 6.47 -16.74 9.25
N ARG A 11 7.59 -17.16 9.87
CA ARG A 11 8.71 -16.28 10.21
C ARG A 11 9.92 -16.57 9.33
N LEU A 12 10.41 -15.52 8.68
CA LEU A 12 11.52 -15.52 7.75
C LEU A 12 12.68 -14.69 8.34
N LYS A 13 13.90 -15.00 7.91
CA LYS A 13 15.13 -14.31 8.34
C LYS A 13 15.93 -13.83 7.15
N ASP A 14 16.68 -12.75 7.38
CA ASP A 14 17.59 -12.16 6.40
C ASP A 14 16.87 -11.89 5.05
N SER A 15 17.47 -12.32 3.93
CA SER A 15 16.91 -12.14 2.59
C SER A 15 15.85 -13.17 2.20
N THR A 16 15.42 -14.06 3.12
CA THR A 16 14.43 -15.10 2.82
C THR A 16 13.03 -14.48 2.71
N TYR A 17 12.28 -14.85 1.68
CA TYR A 17 10.91 -14.37 1.44
C TYR A 17 9.96 -15.52 1.07
N ALA A 18 8.67 -15.35 1.34
CA ALA A 18 7.62 -16.22 0.80
C ALA A 18 7.26 -15.76 -0.62
N GLY A 19 7.24 -16.69 -1.58
CA GLY A 19 6.92 -16.41 -2.98
C GLY A 19 5.61 -17.05 -3.41
N VAL A 20 4.70 -16.27 -4.01
CA VAL A 20 3.44 -16.74 -4.58
C VAL A 20 3.44 -16.52 -6.08
N SER A 21 3.43 -17.60 -6.88
CA SER A 21 3.54 -17.53 -8.35
C SER A 21 2.40 -18.20 -9.11
N GLY A 22 1.68 -19.14 -8.49
CA GLY A 22 0.54 -19.81 -9.12
C GLY A 22 -0.68 -18.89 -9.13
N ASP A 23 -1.34 -18.77 -10.28
CA ASP A 23 -2.51 -17.90 -10.45
C ASP A 23 -3.70 -18.38 -9.58
N TYR A 24 -4.63 -17.46 -9.31
CA TYR A 24 -5.81 -17.70 -8.45
C TYR A 24 -5.47 -18.05 -7.01
N PHE A 25 -4.27 -17.72 -6.54
CA PHE A 25 -3.87 -17.98 -5.16
C PHE A 25 -4.76 -17.21 -4.17
N ILE A 26 -5.26 -17.91 -3.15
CA ILE A 26 -6.05 -17.32 -2.08
C ILE A 26 -5.39 -17.64 -0.74
N ALA A 27 -5.11 -16.61 0.06
CA ALA A 27 -4.72 -16.74 1.46
C ALA A 27 -5.77 -16.07 2.36
N LYS A 28 -6.11 -16.76 3.46
CA LYS A 28 -7.03 -16.26 4.49
C LYS A 28 -6.43 -16.51 5.87
N ASN A 29 -6.44 -15.51 6.76
CA ASN A 29 -6.01 -15.65 8.15
C ASN A 29 -4.54 -16.11 8.34
N ILE A 30 -3.61 -15.60 7.53
CA ILE A 30 -2.19 -15.94 7.57
C ILE A 30 -1.35 -14.70 7.92
N GLY A 31 -0.37 -14.88 8.81
CA GLY A 31 0.72 -13.93 9.05
C GLY A 31 2.02 -14.36 8.37
N ILE A 32 2.72 -13.42 7.73
CA ILE A 32 4.07 -13.61 7.17
C ILE A 32 4.95 -12.46 7.65
N GLU A 33 6.02 -12.78 8.37
CA GLU A 33 6.94 -11.81 8.95
C GLU A 33 8.37 -12.09 8.49
N ASN A 34 9.05 -11.06 8.00
CA ASN A 34 10.51 -11.08 7.87
C ASN A 34 11.14 -10.34 9.05
N THR A 35 11.96 -11.05 9.82
CA THR A 35 12.56 -10.60 11.08
C THR A 35 13.97 -10.02 10.92
N ALA A 36 14.45 -9.77 9.69
CA ALA A 36 15.82 -9.31 9.43
C ALA A 36 16.19 -8.00 10.15
N GLY A 37 15.24 -7.10 10.40
CA GLY A 37 15.48 -5.81 11.05
C GLY A 37 15.74 -4.66 10.07
N ALA A 38 15.81 -3.44 10.59
CA ALA A 38 16.01 -2.23 9.77
C ALA A 38 17.46 -2.09 9.27
N GLU A 39 18.40 -2.62 10.04
CA GLU A 39 19.84 -2.64 9.81
C GLU A 39 20.26 -3.53 8.63
N LYS A 40 19.40 -4.47 8.22
CA LYS A 40 19.63 -5.37 7.08
C LYS A 40 19.17 -4.79 5.74
N HIS A 41 18.62 -3.58 5.73
CA HIS A 41 18.04 -2.97 4.55
C HIS A 41 16.91 -3.84 3.95
N GLN A 42 16.91 -4.09 2.64
CA GLN A 42 15.82 -4.79 1.95
C GLN A 42 15.61 -6.21 2.50
N ALA A 43 14.40 -6.48 2.99
CA ALA A 43 14.03 -7.78 3.53
C ALA A 43 12.54 -8.06 3.27
N VAL A 44 12.26 -8.68 2.12
CA VAL A 44 10.89 -9.00 1.69
C VAL A 44 10.28 -10.07 2.59
N ALA A 45 9.06 -9.83 3.05
CA ALA A 45 8.25 -10.87 3.71
C ALA A 45 7.47 -11.68 2.68
N LEU A 46 6.77 -11.01 1.77
CA LEU A 46 5.96 -11.64 0.73
C LEU A 46 6.23 -11.03 -0.64
N LYS A 47 6.50 -11.88 -1.63
CA LYS A 47 6.55 -11.53 -3.06
C LYS A 47 5.40 -12.19 -3.81
N VAL A 48 4.59 -11.40 -4.51
CA VAL A 48 3.40 -11.88 -5.23
C VAL A 48 3.53 -11.67 -6.74
N GLN A 49 3.44 -12.77 -7.48
CA GLN A 49 3.46 -12.88 -8.94
C GLN A 49 2.29 -13.74 -9.47
N SER A 50 1.22 -13.86 -8.69
CA SER A 50 -0.03 -14.55 -9.04
C SER A 50 -1.04 -13.58 -9.60
N ASP A 51 -1.60 -13.91 -10.75
CA ASP A 51 -2.76 -13.18 -11.27
C ASP A 51 -3.99 -13.62 -10.49
N LEU A 52 -4.96 -12.72 -10.38
CA LEU A 52 -6.23 -12.99 -9.71
C LEU A 52 -6.04 -13.50 -8.27
N SER A 53 -5.01 -13.01 -7.58
CA SER A 53 -4.71 -13.40 -6.19
C SER A 53 -5.54 -12.61 -5.18
N VAL A 54 -5.99 -13.29 -4.12
CA VAL A 54 -6.75 -12.70 -3.02
C VAL A 54 -6.07 -12.97 -1.68
N PHE A 55 -5.88 -11.92 -0.89
CA PHE A 55 -5.43 -12.01 0.49
C PHE A 55 -6.51 -11.42 1.38
N TYR A 56 -7.05 -12.20 2.31
CA TYR A 56 -8.11 -11.78 3.20
C TYR A 56 -7.70 -11.97 4.66
N ASN A 57 -7.81 -10.92 5.47
CA ASN A 57 -7.43 -10.94 6.87
C ASN A 57 -6.01 -11.53 7.08
N CYS A 58 -5.04 -11.02 6.33
CA CYS A 58 -3.64 -11.44 6.41
C CYS A 58 -2.77 -10.36 7.04
N SER A 59 -1.65 -10.75 7.64
CA SER A 59 -0.63 -9.81 8.10
C SER A 59 0.69 -10.02 7.37
N PHE A 60 1.27 -8.91 6.88
CA PHE A 60 2.62 -8.90 6.30
C PHE A 60 3.48 -7.93 7.10
N ALA A 61 4.53 -8.43 7.73
CA ALA A 61 5.37 -7.64 8.62
C ALA A 61 6.84 -7.70 8.21
N GLY A 62 7.50 -6.55 8.24
CA GLY A 62 8.92 -6.41 7.96
C GLY A 62 9.39 -5.01 8.29
N TYR A 63 10.51 -4.62 7.67
CA TYR A 63 11.03 -3.26 7.72
C TYR A 63 11.03 -2.69 6.30
N GLN A 64 12.18 -2.67 5.64
CA GLN A 64 12.29 -2.22 4.26
C GLN A 64 11.84 -3.30 3.29
N ASP A 65 11.05 -2.92 2.27
CA ASP A 65 10.56 -3.78 1.18
C ASP A 65 9.63 -4.94 1.63
N THR A 66 8.81 -4.73 2.65
CA THR A 66 7.98 -5.79 3.28
C THR A 66 7.10 -6.58 2.28
N LEU A 67 6.26 -5.90 1.50
CA LEU A 67 5.34 -6.51 0.54
C LEU A 67 5.74 -6.13 -0.89
N TYR A 68 6.24 -7.11 -1.63
CA TYR A 68 6.54 -6.98 -3.04
C TYR A 68 5.34 -7.42 -3.88
N ALA A 69 4.42 -6.50 -4.12
CA ALA A 69 3.31 -6.64 -5.07
C ALA A 69 3.85 -6.55 -6.52
N HIS A 70 4.58 -7.58 -6.93
CA HIS A 70 5.50 -7.51 -8.05
C HIS A 70 4.80 -7.28 -9.40
N THR A 71 3.76 -8.04 -9.73
CA THR A 71 3.08 -7.97 -11.05
C THR A 71 1.67 -8.57 -11.00
N LYS A 72 0.92 -8.46 -12.11
CA LYS A 72 -0.44 -9.01 -12.33
C LYS A 72 -1.50 -8.41 -11.39
N ARG A 73 -2.72 -8.96 -11.37
CA ARG A 73 -3.86 -8.45 -10.58
C ARG A 73 -3.89 -9.08 -9.19
N GLN A 74 -4.02 -8.24 -8.17
CA GLN A 74 -3.97 -8.64 -6.77
C GLN A 74 -5.01 -7.86 -5.95
N PHE A 75 -5.71 -8.55 -5.06
CA PHE A 75 -6.68 -7.94 -4.14
C PHE A 75 -6.35 -8.28 -2.69
N TYR A 76 -6.26 -7.24 -1.87
CA TYR A 76 -5.98 -7.36 -0.44
C TYR A 76 -7.16 -6.77 0.33
N ARG A 77 -7.77 -7.58 1.20
CA ARG A 77 -8.93 -7.21 2.00
C ARG A 77 -8.64 -7.41 3.48
N ASP A 78 -8.94 -6.42 4.31
CA ASP A 78 -8.81 -6.50 5.77
C ASP A 78 -7.40 -6.92 6.23
N CYS A 79 -6.37 -6.59 5.44
CA CYS A 79 -5.00 -6.97 5.74
C CYS A 79 -4.28 -5.90 6.56
N THR A 80 -3.29 -6.32 7.35
CA THR A 80 -2.36 -5.41 8.05
C THR A 80 -0.97 -5.54 7.47
N ILE A 81 -0.40 -4.44 6.97
CA ILE A 81 0.93 -4.40 6.38
C ILE A 81 1.80 -3.45 7.21
N SER A 82 2.93 -3.92 7.74
CA SER A 82 3.82 -3.09 8.56
C SER A 82 5.24 -3.03 8.01
N GLY A 83 5.84 -1.85 8.01
CA GLY A 83 7.21 -1.64 7.52
C GLY A 83 7.70 -0.21 7.65
N THR A 84 8.86 0.07 7.03
CA THR A 84 9.56 1.36 7.11
C THR A 84 9.72 2.00 5.74
N ILE A 85 10.74 1.58 4.98
CA ILE A 85 11.07 2.12 3.66
C ILE A 85 10.42 1.26 2.57
N ASP A 86 9.71 1.90 1.64
CA ASP A 86 9.13 1.27 0.44
C ASP A 86 8.34 -0.02 0.74
N PHE A 87 7.66 -0.06 1.89
CA PHE A 87 7.21 -1.34 2.43
C PHE A 87 6.03 -1.96 1.68
N VAL A 88 5.40 -1.22 0.77
CA VAL A 88 4.53 -1.74 -0.29
C VAL A 88 5.04 -1.26 -1.64
N PHE A 89 5.58 -2.16 -2.45
CA PHE A 89 6.23 -1.79 -3.70
C PHE A 89 5.99 -2.81 -4.81
N GLY A 90 6.27 -2.39 -6.04
CA GLY A 90 6.13 -3.23 -7.22
C GLY A 90 5.25 -2.62 -8.31
N ASP A 91 4.86 -3.45 -9.28
CA ASP A 91 4.24 -3.03 -10.53
C ASP A 91 2.99 -3.86 -10.86
N SER A 92 2.33 -4.40 -9.84
CA SER A 92 1.02 -5.04 -9.97
C SER A 92 -0.11 -4.03 -10.22
N ALA A 93 -1.23 -4.53 -10.72
CA ALA A 93 -2.53 -3.92 -10.48
C ALA A 93 -3.03 -4.40 -9.11
N ALA A 94 -2.75 -3.64 -8.05
CA ALA A 94 -3.09 -4.03 -6.68
C ALA A 94 -4.07 -3.05 -6.03
N VAL A 95 -5.16 -3.60 -5.48
CA VAL A 95 -6.10 -2.84 -4.65
C VAL A 95 -6.07 -3.39 -3.22
N PHE A 96 -5.83 -2.49 -2.27
CA PHE A 96 -5.90 -2.72 -0.84
C PHE A 96 -7.18 -2.07 -0.32
N GLN A 97 -8.18 -2.89 -0.01
CA GLN A 97 -9.48 -2.44 0.49
C GLN A 97 -9.59 -2.73 1.99
N ASN A 98 -9.90 -1.69 2.78
CA ASN A 98 -10.03 -1.80 4.23
C ASN A 98 -8.79 -2.38 4.94
N CYS A 99 -7.60 -2.03 4.45
CA CYS A 99 -6.34 -2.49 5.03
C CYS A 99 -5.78 -1.47 6.03
N THR A 100 -4.89 -1.91 6.91
CA THR A 100 -4.14 -1.06 7.83
C THR A 100 -2.66 -1.09 7.47
N PHE A 101 -2.09 0.07 7.16
CA PHE A 101 -0.67 0.27 6.89
C PHE A 101 -0.01 0.84 8.14
N VAL A 102 0.80 0.03 8.81
CA VAL A 102 1.45 0.38 10.08
C VAL A 102 2.89 0.81 9.82
N VAL A 103 3.17 2.09 9.97
CA VAL A 103 4.50 2.64 9.78
C VAL A 103 5.34 2.39 11.03
N ARG A 104 6.35 1.53 10.92
CA ARG A 104 7.25 1.17 12.02
C ARG A 104 8.32 2.23 12.23
N LYS A 105 8.93 2.22 13.42
CA LYS A 105 10.08 3.08 13.73
C LYS A 105 11.28 2.67 12.86
N PRO A 106 11.81 3.56 12.00
CA PRO A 106 13.01 3.29 11.21
C PRO A 106 14.28 3.57 12.03
N MET A 107 15.46 3.38 11.44
CA MET A 107 16.71 3.89 12.03
C MET A 107 16.74 5.43 12.04
N ASP A 108 17.63 6.02 12.84
CA ASP A 108 17.63 7.46 13.10
C ASP A 108 17.88 8.33 11.86
N ASN A 109 18.64 7.83 10.89
CA ASN A 109 18.96 8.49 9.64
C ASN A 109 18.03 8.11 8.47
N GLN A 110 16.93 7.41 8.76
CA GLN A 110 15.99 6.92 7.76
C GLN A 110 14.66 7.66 7.81
N GLN A 111 13.98 7.64 6.66
CA GLN A 111 12.62 8.10 6.47
C GLN A 111 11.74 6.90 6.09
N CYS A 112 10.46 6.96 6.40
CA CYS A 112 9.51 5.92 6.00
C CYS A 112 8.77 6.32 4.74
N ILE A 113 8.54 5.33 3.87
CA ILE A 113 7.79 5.48 2.64
C ILE A 113 6.78 4.34 2.57
N VAL A 114 5.50 4.67 2.53
CA VAL A 114 4.44 3.67 2.45
C VAL A 114 4.45 2.94 1.12
N THR A 115 4.57 3.68 0.00
CA THR A 115 4.52 3.08 -1.34
C THR A 115 5.70 3.45 -2.24
N ALA A 116 6.20 2.47 -3.00
CA ALA A 116 7.18 2.67 -4.06
C ALA A 116 6.72 1.96 -5.35
N GLN A 117 5.82 2.61 -6.09
CA GLN A 117 5.21 1.98 -7.26
C GLN A 117 6.15 2.04 -8.47
N GLY A 118 6.21 0.93 -9.20
CA GLY A 118 7.23 0.60 -10.18
C GLY A 118 6.78 0.59 -11.63
N ARG A 119 5.71 1.30 -12.00
CA ARG A 119 5.23 1.34 -13.39
C ARG A 119 6.23 2.01 -14.32
N LYS A 120 6.67 1.24 -15.33
CA LYS A 120 7.68 1.68 -16.31
C LYS A 120 7.10 2.27 -17.58
N GLU A 121 5.88 1.88 -17.95
CA GLU A 121 5.27 2.28 -19.22
C GLU A 121 3.96 3.03 -19.01
N ARG A 122 3.75 4.14 -19.75
CA ARG A 122 2.57 5.00 -19.60
C ARG A 122 1.24 4.26 -19.73
N ARG A 123 1.19 3.27 -20.65
CA ARG A 123 -0.02 2.50 -20.98
C ARG A 123 -0.18 1.23 -20.15
N GLN A 124 0.78 0.90 -19.29
CA GLN A 124 0.68 -0.30 -18.45
C GLN A 124 -0.47 -0.13 -17.44
N PRO A 125 -1.36 -1.12 -17.30
CA PRO A 125 -2.55 -1.03 -16.45
C PRO A 125 -2.26 -1.35 -14.97
N SER A 126 -1.08 -0.98 -14.46
CA SER A 126 -0.68 -1.21 -13.06
C SER A 126 -0.84 0.04 -12.20
N ALA A 127 -1.12 -0.18 -10.91
CA ALA A 127 -1.19 0.85 -9.88
C ALA A 127 -1.20 0.17 -8.50
N ILE A 128 -0.76 0.90 -7.48
CA ILE A 128 -1.04 0.56 -6.08
C ILE A 128 -2.17 1.46 -5.61
N ILE A 129 -3.27 0.88 -5.15
CA ILE A 129 -4.49 1.60 -4.75
C ILE A 129 -4.82 1.28 -3.30
N LEU A 130 -4.84 2.30 -2.45
CA LEU A 130 -5.27 2.22 -1.06
C LEU A 130 -6.68 2.79 -0.96
N LEU A 131 -7.66 1.95 -0.65
CA LEU A 131 -9.07 2.30 -0.62
C LEU A 131 -9.69 1.97 0.74
N ASN A 132 -10.40 2.93 1.33
CA ASN A 132 -11.08 2.76 2.62
C ASN A 132 -10.13 2.22 3.72
N SER A 133 -8.86 2.61 3.67
CA SER A 133 -7.80 2.01 4.49
C SER A 133 -7.38 2.96 5.61
N LYS A 134 -6.35 2.59 6.37
CA LYS A 134 -5.72 3.44 7.38
C LYS A 134 -4.20 3.44 7.23
N VAL A 135 -3.56 4.59 7.37
CA VAL A 135 -2.11 4.71 7.53
C VAL A 135 -1.84 5.27 8.92
N VAL A 136 -1.20 4.46 9.76
CA VAL A 136 -1.04 4.74 11.20
C VAL A 136 0.40 4.53 11.66
N ALA A 137 0.78 5.17 12.76
CA ALA A 137 2.07 4.93 13.39
C ALA A 137 2.04 3.64 14.23
N ASP A 138 3.11 2.85 14.16
CA ASP A 138 3.38 1.84 15.18
C ASP A 138 3.56 2.50 16.57
N PRO A 139 3.15 1.86 17.68
CA PRO A 139 3.34 2.40 19.02
C PRO A 139 4.78 2.82 19.36
N ALA A 140 5.80 2.18 18.77
CA ALA A 140 7.20 2.57 18.96
C ALA A 140 7.60 3.80 18.15
N LEU A 141 6.93 4.07 17.01
CA LEU A 141 7.14 5.28 16.21
C LEU A 141 6.39 6.47 16.81
N TYR A 142 5.17 6.25 17.33
CA TYR A 142 4.25 7.33 17.72
C TYR A 142 4.89 8.43 18.61
N PRO A 143 5.69 8.12 19.65
CA PRO A 143 6.32 9.14 20.50
C PRO A 143 7.35 10.01 19.78
N VAL A 144 7.95 9.51 18.69
CA VAL A 144 9.01 10.18 17.93
C VAL A 144 8.59 10.48 16.48
N ARG A 145 7.28 10.37 16.17
CA ARG A 145 6.76 10.44 14.79
C ARG A 145 7.03 11.75 14.07
N PHE A 146 7.23 12.85 14.80
CA PHE A 146 7.59 14.14 14.22
C PHE A 146 9.11 14.31 14.01
N GLN A 147 9.93 13.39 14.53
CA GLN A 147 11.39 13.39 14.34
C GLN A 147 11.81 12.51 13.15
N ARG A 148 10.88 11.74 12.58
CA ARG A 148 11.12 10.84 11.44
C ARG A 148 10.14 11.20 10.34
N LYS A 149 10.65 11.43 9.13
CA LYS A 149 9.80 11.81 8.00
C LYS A 149 9.05 10.58 7.49
N VAL A 150 7.74 10.72 7.26
CA VAL A 150 6.90 9.67 6.69
C VAL A 150 6.16 10.22 5.47
N TYR A 151 6.28 9.52 4.34
CA TYR A 151 5.66 9.89 3.07
C TYR A 151 4.72 8.79 2.58
N LEU A 152 3.66 9.20 1.86
CA LEU A 152 2.70 8.31 1.21
C LEU A 152 3.34 7.47 0.11
N GLY A 153 4.32 8.03 -0.60
CA GLY A 153 5.07 7.29 -1.59
C GLY A 153 6.17 8.07 -2.30
N ARG A 154 6.89 7.37 -3.19
CA ARG A 154 7.90 7.92 -4.11
C ARG A 154 8.01 7.14 -5.42
N PRO A 155 8.34 7.79 -6.55
CA PRO A 155 8.26 7.16 -7.87
C PRO A 155 9.47 6.27 -8.17
N TRP A 156 9.40 4.98 -7.81
CA TRP A 156 10.48 4.04 -8.08
C TRP A 156 10.77 3.88 -9.58
N LYS A 157 9.74 4.03 -10.42
CA LYS A 157 9.87 4.10 -11.89
C LYS A 157 9.13 5.30 -12.45
N GLU A 158 9.50 5.67 -13.68
CA GLU A 158 9.16 6.96 -14.30
C GLU A 158 7.65 7.23 -14.35
N PHE A 159 6.83 6.22 -14.60
CA PHE A 159 5.38 6.36 -14.69
C PHE A 159 4.64 5.89 -13.43
N SER A 160 5.33 5.88 -12.27
CA SER A 160 4.78 5.45 -10.98
C SER A 160 3.33 5.91 -10.77
N ARG A 161 2.45 5.01 -10.32
CA ARG A 161 1.03 5.29 -10.15
C ARG A 161 0.50 4.75 -8.83
N THR A 162 0.21 5.65 -7.91
CA THR A 162 -0.35 5.36 -6.59
C THR A 162 -1.59 6.21 -6.36
N ILE A 163 -2.67 5.57 -5.90
CA ILE A 163 -3.95 6.22 -5.63
C ILE A 163 -4.35 5.93 -4.18
N ILE A 164 -4.65 6.97 -3.40
CA ILE A 164 -5.05 6.84 -2.00
C ILE A 164 -6.40 7.52 -1.80
N MET A 165 -7.44 6.75 -1.52
CA MET A 165 -8.81 7.26 -1.48
C MET A 165 -9.58 6.78 -0.26
N LYS A 166 -10.42 7.65 0.30
CA LYS A 166 -11.25 7.39 1.48
C LYS A 166 -10.46 6.77 2.64
N THR A 167 -9.19 7.12 2.75
CA THR A 167 -8.24 6.50 3.67
C THR A 167 -7.98 7.44 4.83
N HIS A 168 -7.95 6.92 6.06
CA HIS A 168 -7.55 7.68 7.24
C HIS A 168 -6.01 7.80 7.26
N LEU A 169 -5.52 9.03 7.35
CA LEU A 169 -4.10 9.36 7.43
C LEU A 169 -3.83 9.99 8.80
N ASP A 170 -3.03 9.32 9.63
CA ASP A 170 -2.56 9.88 10.91
C ASP A 170 -1.61 11.07 10.69
N ASP A 171 -1.28 11.77 11.78
CA ASP A 171 -0.52 13.02 11.80
C ASP A 171 0.98 12.85 11.51
N LEU A 172 1.45 11.61 11.33
CA LEU A 172 2.84 11.30 10.95
C LEU A 172 3.17 11.69 9.49
N ILE A 173 2.16 11.81 8.62
CA ILE A 173 2.36 12.11 7.21
C ILE A 173 2.87 13.54 7.04
N GLN A 174 4.00 13.69 6.36
CA GLN A 174 4.58 15.00 6.08
C GLN A 174 3.62 15.86 5.23
N PRO A 175 3.55 17.18 5.44
CA PRO A 175 2.68 18.07 4.67
C PRO A 175 2.87 17.96 3.15
N GLU A 176 4.11 17.72 2.69
CA GLU A 176 4.46 17.49 1.29
C GLU A 176 3.79 16.23 0.70
N GLY A 177 3.48 15.25 1.55
CA GLY A 177 2.80 13.99 1.26
C GLY A 177 3.65 12.97 0.50
N TRP A 178 4.32 13.40 -0.56
CA TRP A 178 5.08 12.56 -1.48
C TRP A 178 6.56 12.96 -1.47
N SER A 179 7.47 11.98 -1.56
CA SER A 179 8.91 12.23 -1.62
C SER A 179 9.50 11.94 -3.00
N PRO A 180 10.47 12.74 -3.48
CA PRO A 180 11.13 12.45 -4.74
C PRO A 180 11.91 11.13 -4.63
N TRP A 181 12.04 10.41 -5.74
CA TRP A 181 12.94 9.26 -5.80
C TRP A 181 14.40 9.73 -5.86
N LEU A 182 14.71 10.52 -6.89
CA LEU A 182 16.01 11.16 -7.09
C LEU A 182 15.82 12.43 -7.94
N GLY A 183 16.08 13.60 -7.37
CA GLY A 183 15.88 14.87 -8.04
C GLY A 183 14.49 14.99 -8.67
N ASN A 184 14.44 15.29 -9.97
CA ASN A 184 13.19 15.44 -10.73
C ASN A 184 12.73 14.15 -11.44
N PHE A 185 13.32 12.99 -11.15
CA PHE A 185 12.91 11.73 -11.77
C PHE A 185 11.46 11.38 -11.43
N GLY A 186 10.66 11.07 -12.45
CA GLY A 186 9.27 10.62 -12.30
C GLY A 186 8.25 11.68 -11.86
N ILE A 187 8.67 12.80 -11.26
CA ILE A 187 7.72 13.77 -10.67
C ILE A 187 6.78 14.41 -11.71
N ASN A 188 7.18 14.48 -12.98
CA ASN A 188 6.36 15.06 -14.05
C ASN A 188 5.43 14.05 -14.73
N THR A 189 5.72 12.76 -14.58
CA THR A 189 5.14 11.65 -15.34
C THR A 189 4.38 10.65 -14.47
N CYS A 190 4.64 10.64 -13.16
CA CYS A 190 3.88 9.85 -12.20
C CYS A 190 2.40 10.27 -12.19
N PHE A 191 1.57 9.42 -11.62
CA PHE A 191 0.17 9.71 -11.35
C PHE A 191 -0.09 9.40 -9.88
N TYR A 192 0.01 10.44 -9.05
CA TYR A 192 -0.30 10.37 -7.62
C TYR A 192 -1.55 11.17 -7.34
N THR A 193 -2.46 10.60 -6.57
CA THR A 193 -3.71 11.29 -6.24
C THR A 193 -4.23 10.86 -4.88
N GLU A 194 -4.86 11.81 -4.22
CA GLU A 194 -5.56 11.66 -2.96
C GLU A 194 -7.04 12.04 -3.18
N PHE A 195 -7.98 11.23 -2.72
CA PHE A 195 -9.41 11.51 -2.89
C PHE A 195 -10.20 11.22 -1.62
N GLN A 196 -10.79 12.26 -1.02
CA GLN A 196 -11.62 12.16 0.19
C GLN A 196 -10.94 11.41 1.36
N ASN A 197 -9.62 11.57 1.51
CA ASN A 197 -8.91 11.07 2.68
C ASN A 197 -9.30 11.88 3.93
N VAL A 198 -9.27 11.23 5.08
CA VAL A 198 -9.63 11.82 6.38
C VAL A 198 -8.48 11.69 7.37
N GLY A 199 -8.61 12.31 8.53
CA GLY A 199 -7.57 12.30 9.57
C GLY A 199 -6.58 13.47 9.45
N PRO A 200 -5.77 13.69 10.49
CA PRO A 200 -4.92 14.88 10.60
C PRO A 200 -3.84 14.97 9.50
N GLY A 201 -3.41 13.84 8.92
CA GLY A 201 -2.44 13.81 7.82
C GLY A 201 -3.04 14.07 6.42
N SER A 202 -4.36 14.22 6.31
CA SER A 202 -5.04 14.32 5.00
C SER A 202 -5.09 15.74 4.41
N ASN A 203 -4.59 16.75 5.12
CA ASN A 203 -4.57 18.12 4.61
C ASN A 203 -3.63 18.24 3.40
N THR A 204 -4.19 18.60 2.24
CA THR A 204 -3.45 18.67 0.97
C THR A 204 -2.88 20.05 0.62
N THR A 205 -3.08 21.08 1.44
CA THR A 205 -2.73 22.48 1.09
C THR A 205 -1.22 22.69 0.86
N GLN A 206 -0.38 21.87 1.49
CA GLN A 206 1.09 21.94 1.42
C GLN A 206 1.71 20.79 0.61
N ARG A 207 0.90 20.00 -0.10
CA ARG A 207 1.42 18.91 -0.94
C ARG A 207 2.37 19.44 -2.00
N VAL A 208 3.32 18.60 -2.41
CA VAL A 208 4.22 18.92 -3.51
C VAL A 208 3.45 19.33 -4.78
N LYS A 209 3.93 20.35 -5.49
CA LYS A 209 3.29 20.91 -6.69
C LYS A 209 3.73 20.21 -7.99
N TRP A 210 4.04 18.92 -7.92
CA TRP A 210 4.52 18.19 -9.09
C TRP A 210 3.43 18.04 -10.13
N ARG A 211 3.78 18.10 -11.43
CA ARG A 211 2.82 17.85 -12.51
C ARG A 211 2.20 16.45 -12.38
N GLY A 212 2.91 15.47 -11.83
CA GLY A 212 2.43 14.11 -11.61
C GLY A 212 1.51 13.92 -10.41
N VAL A 213 1.38 14.91 -9.52
CA VAL A 213 0.33 14.92 -8.49
C VAL A 213 -0.94 15.50 -9.12
N LYS A 214 -2.03 14.73 -9.06
CA LYS A 214 -3.28 14.98 -9.78
C LYS A 214 -4.42 15.17 -8.79
N THR A 215 -5.24 16.19 -9.05
CA THR A 215 -6.60 16.27 -8.54
C THR A 215 -7.52 15.55 -9.51
N ILE A 216 -8.42 14.70 -8.98
CA ILE A 216 -9.37 13.93 -9.78
C ILE A 216 -10.81 14.24 -9.35
N THR A 217 -11.76 14.05 -10.27
CA THR A 217 -13.19 14.13 -9.97
C THR A 217 -13.68 12.86 -9.30
N ALA A 218 -14.85 12.90 -8.66
CA ALA A 218 -15.50 11.71 -8.11
C ALA A 218 -15.73 10.62 -9.18
N GLN A 219 -16.07 11.02 -10.41
CA GLN A 219 -16.29 10.08 -11.51
C GLN A 219 -14.99 9.37 -11.92
N HIS A 220 -13.86 10.08 -11.98
CA HIS A 220 -12.56 9.49 -12.29
C HIS A 220 -12.05 8.62 -11.13
N ALA A 221 -12.37 8.97 -9.89
CA ALA A 221 -12.05 8.16 -8.71
C ALA A 221 -12.70 6.76 -8.77
N LEU A 222 -13.87 6.62 -9.41
CA LEU A 222 -14.52 5.31 -9.61
C LEU A 222 -13.70 4.36 -10.49
N ASP A 223 -12.85 4.88 -11.39
CA ASP A 223 -12.03 4.03 -12.27
C ASP A 223 -10.93 3.28 -11.50
N PHE A 224 -10.66 3.71 -10.27
CA PHE A 224 -9.70 3.09 -9.35
C PHE A 224 -10.39 2.19 -8.30
N THR A 225 -11.71 1.97 -8.37
CA THR A 225 -12.36 0.98 -7.50
C THR A 225 -12.07 -0.43 -8.00
N PRO A 226 -12.05 -1.46 -7.14
CA PRO A 226 -11.63 -2.78 -7.56
C PRO A 226 -12.57 -3.43 -8.59
N GLY A 227 -13.84 -3.03 -8.66
CA GLY A 227 -14.77 -3.44 -9.73
C GLY A 227 -14.33 -2.97 -11.11
N ARG A 228 -13.95 -1.69 -11.26
CA ARG A 228 -13.50 -1.15 -12.55
C ARG A 228 -12.03 -1.46 -12.84
N PHE A 229 -11.16 -1.25 -11.87
CA PHE A 229 -9.72 -1.34 -12.05
C PHE A 229 -9.22 -2.78 -12.23
N LEU A 230 -9.75 -3.72 -11.44
CA LEU A 230 -9.33 -5.13 -11.48
C LEU A 230 -10.28 -6.02 -12.30
N GLY A 231 -11.42 -5.48 -12.76
CA GLY A 231 -12.54 -6.30 -13.21
C GLY A 231 -13.01 -7.26 -12.11
N GLY A 232 -12.96 -6.83 -10.84
CA GLY A 232 -13.08 -7.68 -9.66
C GLY A 232 -14.36 -8.51 -9.58
N ASP A 233 -15.42 -8.07 -10.24
CA ASP A 233 -16.72 -8.73 -10.24
C ASP A 233 -16.70 -10.13 -10.84
N THR A 234 -15.79 -10.39 -11.77
CA THR A 234 -15.70 -11.69 -12.47
C THR A 234 -14.90 -12.74 -11.69
N TRP A 235 -14.11 -12.35 -10.70
CA TRP A 235 -13.18 -13.25 -10.03
C TRP A 235 -13.10 -13.11 -8.51
N ILE A 236 -13.16 -11.89 -7.96
CA ILE A 236 -13.12 -11.67 -6.50
C ILE A 236 -14.42 -12.17 -5.87
N LYS A 237 -15.58 -11.83 -6.46
CA LYS A 237 -16.90 -12.28 -5.97
C LYS A 237 -16.99 -13.79 -5.83
N ALA A 238 -16.40 -14.54 -6.77
CA ALA A 238 -16.40 -16.01 -6.76
C ALA A 238 -15.61 -16.61 -5.59
N THR A 239 -14.69 -15.85 -4.97
CA THR A 239 -13.88 -16.33 -3.82
C THR A 239 -14.61 -16.32 -2.47
N GLY A 240 -15.80 -15.69 -2.42
CA GLY A 240 -16.57 -15.48 -1.19
C GLY A 240 -15.92 -14.53 -0.17
N VAL A 241 -14.82 -13.84 -0.51
CA VAL A 241 -14.19 -12.82 0.34
C VAL A 241 -15.02 -11.52 0.30
N PRO A 242 -15.19 -10.81 1.44
CA PRO A 242 -15.84 -9.50 1.46
C PRO A 242 -15.21 -8.54 0.45
N TYR A 243 -16.05 -7.94 -0.38
CA TYR A 243 -15.62 -7.16 -1.53
C TYR A 243 -16.66 -6.12 -1.88
N HIS A 244 -16.24 -4.85 -1.93
CA HIS A 244 -17.07 -3.76 -2.45
C HIS A 244 -16.53 -3.33 -3.82
N PRO A 245 -17.33 -3.46 -4.90
CA PRO A 245 -16.86 -3.17 -6.26
C PRO A 245 -16.67 -1.68 -6.54
N ALA A 246 -17.37 -0.84 -5.78
CA ALA A 246 -17.36 0.62 -5.87
C ALA A 246 -17.16 1.25 -4.48
N PHE A 247 -17.37 2.56 -4.37
CA PHE A 247 -17.44 3.21 -3.06
C PHE A 247 -18.67 2.74 -2.29
N LEU A 248 -18.52 2.53 -0.99
CA LEU A 248 -19.65 2.36 -0.09
C LEU A 248 -20.50 3.63 -0.13
N ASN A 249 -21.81 3.48 -0.39
CA ASN A 249 -22.75 4.56 -0.23
C ASN A 249 -22.92 4.83 1.27
N GLU A 250 -23.00 6.11 1.67
CA GLU A 250 -23.09 6.49 3.09
C GLU A 250 -24.35 5.94 3.79
N THR A 251 -25.31 5.41 3.04
CA THR A 251 -26.57 4.81 3.49
C THR A 251 -26.51 3.32 3.86
N GLU A 252 -25.39 2.63 3.64
CA GLU A 252 -25.23 1.21 4.04
C GLU A 252 -24.60 1.03 5.43
N LYS A 253 -24.46 2.11 6.20
CA LYS A 253 -24.21 2.03 7.64
C LYS A 253 -25.54 1.77 8.35
N VAL A 254 -25.96 0.51 8.40
CA VAL A 254 -27.03 0.03 9.29
C VAL A 254 -26.39 -0.86 10.35
#